data_AF-A0A0B2PHQ8-F1
#
_entry.id   AF-A0A0B2PHQ8-F1
#
_cell.length_a   1.000
_cell.length_b   1.000
_cell.length_c   1.000
_cell.angle_alpha   90.00
_cell.angle_beta   90.00
_cell.angle_gamma   90.00
#
_symmetry.space_group_name_H-M   'P 1'
#
loop_
_entity.id
_entity.type
_entity.pdbx_description
1 polymer ?
#
loop_
_entity_poly.entity_id
_entity_poly.type
_entity_poly.pdbx_seq_one_letter_code
_entity_poly.pdbx_strand_id
1 'polypeptide(L)'
;MLLEKDLSQNQNFFQRAVSCDVGDGQSILFWYNKWLGSEPLKDAFPELFAISSQQLVSVGNTGSWRKDQWTWGLTWKRQLNPNEEESLHSLETILVDVHLVAESHDRWKWSLHNSKLFT
;
A
#
# COMPACT_ATOMS: atom_id res chain seq x y z
N MET A 1 -0.99 -27.91 -12.38
CA MET A 1 -1.20 -27.01 -13.54
C MET A 1 -2.59 -26.35 -13.59
N LEU A 2 -3.73 -27.05 -13.39
CA LEU A 2 -5.06 -26.39 -13.31
C LEU A 2 -5.34 -25.74 -11.94
N LEU A 3 -5.02 -26.44 -10.84
CA LEU A 3 -5.19 -25.94 -9.47
C LEU A 3 -4.38 -24.67 -9.16
N GLU A 4 -3.15 -24.56 -9.67
CA GLU A 4 -2.28 -23.40 -9.45
C GLU A 4 -2.73 -22.16 -10.22
N LYS A 5 -3.32 -22.36 -11.41
CA LYS A 5 -3.96 -21.28 -12.17
C LYS A 5 -5.19 -20.75 -11.46
N ASP A 6 -6.00 -21.62 -10.86
CA ASP A 6 -7.22 -21.22 -10.15
C ASP A 6 -6.92 -20.46 -8.85
N LEU A 7 -5.91 -20.92 -8.10
CA LEU A 7 -5.44 -20.23 -6.89
C LEU A 7 -4.83 -18.85 -7.19
N SER A 8 -4.03 -18.74 -8.25
CA SER A 8 -3.44 -17.45 -8.65
C SER A 8 -4.49 -16.46 -9.16
N GLN A 9 -5.48 -16.92 -9.95
CA GLN A 9 -6.58 -16.08 -10.40
C GLN A 9 -7.45 -15.59 -9.24
N ASN A 10 -7.77 -16.47 -8.28
CA ASN A 10 -8.51 -16.08 -7.08
C ASN A 10 -7.71 -15.09 -6.21
N GLN A 11 -6.42 -15.33 -5.97
CA GLN A 11 -5.57 -14.39 -5.23
C GLN A 11 -5.50 -13.02 -5.89
N ASN A 12 -5.34 -12.96 -7.21
CA ASN A 12 -5.34 -11.70 -7.97
C ASN A 12 -6.69 -11.00 -7.91
N PHE A 13 -7.80 -11.74 -7.95
CA PHE A 13 -9.14 -11.19 -7.77
C PHE A 13 -9.32 -10.57 -6.38
N PHE A 14 -8.96 -11.31 -5.32
CA PHE A 14 -9.07 -10.83 -3.95
C PHE A 14 -8.23 -9.57 -3.72
N GLN A 15 -6.98 -9.54 -4.23
CA GLN A 15 -6.12 -8.35 -4.12
C GLN A 15 -6.69 -7.13 -4.84
N ARG A 16 -7.39 -7.33 -5.96
CA ARG A 16 -8.06 -6.23 -6.69
C ARG A 16 -9.35 -5.77 -6.00
N ALA A 17 -10.11 -6.70 -5.43
CA ALA A 17 -11.40 -6.43 -4.81
C ALA A 17 -11.28 -5.78 -3.43
N VAL A 18 -10.16 -5.96 -2.73
CA VAL A 18 -9.97 -5.45 -1.37
C VAL A 18 -9.23 -4.11 -1.38
N SER A 19 -9.77 -3.10 -0.69
CA SER A 19 -9.09 -1.84 -0.39
C SER A 19 -9.14 -1.54 1.10
N CYS A 20 -8.31 -0.63 1.57
CA CYS A 20 -8.26 -0.27 2.99
C CYS A 20 -8.43 1.25 3.16
N ASP A 21 -9.16 1.66 4.19
CA ASP A 21 -9.06 3.02 4.73
C ASP A 21 -8.10 2.99 5.91
N VAL A 22 -7.09 3.85 5.86
CA VAL A 22 -6.10 3.98 6.93
C VAL A 22 -6.72 4.67 8.15
N GLY A 23 -6.59 4.04 9.31
CA GLY A 23 -6.78 4.66 10.61
C GLY A 23 -5.41 4.90 11.26
N ASP A 24 -5.04 4.03 12.20
CA ASP A 24 -3.72 3.98 12.83
C ASP A 24 -2.66 3.32 11.94
N GLY A 25 -3.08 2.64 10.88
CA GLY A 25 -2.22 2.00 9.89
C GLY A 25 -1.54 0.73 10.40
N GLN A 26 -1.93 0.18 11.55
CA GLN A 26 -1.21 -0.93 12.18
C GLN A 26 -1.45 -2.28 11.49
N SER A 27 -2.60 -2.44 10.82
CA SER A 27 -2.98 -3.69 10.14
C SER A 27 -2.80 -3.65 8.62
N ILE A 28 -2.46 -2.48 8.07
CA ILE A 28 -2.30 -2.26 6.63
C ILE A 28 -0.81 -2.25 6.29
N LEU A 29 -0.37 -3.15 5.41
CA LEU A 29 0.97 -3.19 4.85
C LEU A 29 1.16 -2.07 3.82
N PHE A 30 2.17 -1.23 4.04
CA PHE A 30 2.46 -0.05 3.23
C PHE A 30 2.59 -0.39 1.73
N TRP A 31 3.34 -1.45 1.40
CA TRP A 31 3.61 -1.79 0.00
C TRP A 31 2.55 -2.70 -0.63
N TYR A 32 1.90 -3.56 0.16
CA TYR A 32 1.12 -4.69 -0.36
C TYR A 32 -0.39 -4.47 -0.39
N ASN A 33 -0.92 -3.62 0.48
CA ASN A 33 -2.35 -3.36 0.50
C ASN A 33 -2.72 -2.18 -0.40
N LYS A 34 -3.92 -2.22 -0.97
CA LYS A 34 -4.49 -1.09 -1.72
C LYS A 34 -5.14 -0.11 -0.74
N TRP A 35 -4.32 0.73 -0.12
CA TRP A 35 -4.76 1.73 0.85
C TRP A 35 -4.57 3.18 0.37
N LEU A 36 -3.80 3.36 -0.70
CA LEU A 36 -3.55 4.63 -1.37
C LEU A 36 -3.66 4.44 -2.88
N GLY A 37 -4.54 5.19 -3.55
CA GLY A 37 -4.77 5.05 -4.99
C GLY A 37 -5.56 3.80 -5.39
N SER A 38 -5.38 3.38 -6.65
CA SER A 38 -6.16 2.29 -7.29
C SER A 38 -5.50 0.91 -7.23
N GLU A 39 -4.24 0.82 -6.81
CA GLU A 39 -3.46 -0.42 -6.74
C GLU A 39 -2.45 -0.37 -5.58
N PRO A 40 -1.88 -1.52 -5.15
CA PRO A 40 -0.82 -1.54 -4.15
C PRO A 40 0.41 -0.71 -4.56
N LEU A 41 1.06 -0.04 -3.61
CA LEU A 41 2.22 0.81 -3.89
C LEU A 41 3.42 0.03 -4.47
N LYS A 42 3.54 -1.27 -4.18
CA LYS A 42 4.57 -2.12 -4.81
C LYS A 42 4.39 -2.29 -6.33
N ASP A 43 3.15 -2.16 -6.81
CA ASP A 43 2.80 -2.33 -8.21
C ASP A 43 2.90 -0.97 -8.93
N ALA A 44 2.53 0.11 -8.24
CA ALA A 44 2.68 1.48 -8.73
C ALA A 44 4.13 2.01 -8.73
N PHE A 45 4.95 1.59 -7.77
CA PHE A 45 6.36 2.01 -7.59
C PHE A 45 7.30 0.79 -7.42
N PRO A 46 7.39 -0.09 -8.42
CA PRO A 46 8.11 -1.36 -8.29
C PRO A 46 9.62 -1.19 -8.05
N GLU A 47 10.24 -0.15 -8.61
CA GLU A 47 11.65 0.19 -8.41
C GLU A 47 11.95 0.59 -6.97
N LEU A 48 11.11 1.42 -6.35
CA LEU A 48 11.24 1.79 -4.94
C LEU A 48 11.00 0.59 -4.03
N PHE A 49 9.97 -0.20 -4.33
CA PHE A 49 9.66 -1.41 -3.57
C PHE A 49 10.86 -2.38 -3.55
N ALA A 50 11.51 -2.60 -4.70
CA ALA A 50 12.65 -3.52 -4.81
C ALA A 50 13.79 -3.15 -3.84
N ILE A 51 14.03 -1.85 -3.66
CA ILE A 51 15.11 -1.32 -2.82
C ILE A 51 14.67 -0.89 -1.43
N SER A 52 13.38 -0.95 -1.10
CA SER A 52 12.91 -0.64 0.26
C SER A 52 13.48 -1.64 1.26
N SER A 53 13.99 -1.13 2.38
CA SER A 53 14.39 -1.95 3.54
C SER A 53 13.19 -2.41 4.37
N GLN A 54 12.00 -1.93 4.05
CA GLN A 54 10.77 -2.04 4.84
C GLN A 54 9.63 -2.68 4.01
N GLN A 55 9.91 -3.71 3.22
CA GLN A 55 8.90 -4.26 2.27
C GLN A 55 7.62 -4.78 2.94
N LEU A 56 7.71 -5.30 4.17
CA LEU A 56 6.57 -5.85 4.94
C LEU A 56 6.18 -4.96 6.12
N VAL A 57 6.49 -3.67 6.07
CA VAL A 57 6.14 -2.72 7.13
C VAL A 57 4.66 -2.36 7.06
N SER A 58 4.05 -2.12 8.22
CA SER A 58 2.72 -1.50 8.29
C SER A 58 2.78 0.01 8.06
N VAL A 59 1.68 0.62 7.61
CA VAL A 59 1.58 2.08 7.41
C VAL A 59 1.87 2.84 8.70
N GLY A 60 1.37 2.35 9.84
CA GLY A 60 1.61 2.95 11.16
C GLY A 60 3.04 2.81 11.69
N ASN A 61 3.91 2.04 11.02
CA ASN A 61 5.31 1.84 11.40
C ASN A 61 6.30 2.42 10.37
N THR A 62 5.82 3.10 9.32
CA THR A 62 6.70 3.73 8.30
C THR A 62 7.17 5.13 8.70
N GLY A 63 6.90 5.57 9.92
CA GLY A 63 7.08 6.95 10.31
C GLY A 63 6.93 7.16 11.81
N SER A 64 6.78 8.42 12.20
CA SER A 64 6.55 8.79 13.60
C SER A 64 5.68 10.04 13.71
N TRP A 65 4.97 10.13 14.83
CA TRP A 65 4.21 11.32 15.20
C TRP A 65 5.13 12.41 15.75
N ARG A 66 5.00 13.62 15.20
CA ARG A 66 5.65 14.84 15.69
C ARG A 66 4.61 15.94 15.84
N LYS A 67 4.32 16.35 17.08
CA LYS A 67 3.34 17.41 17.38
C LYS A 67 2.00 17.20 16.65
N ASP A 68 1.45 16.00 16.79
CA ASP A 68 0.19 15.57 16.16
C ASP A 68 0.19 15.53 14.62
N GLN A 69 1.35 15.63 14.00
CA GLN A 69 1.53 15.43 12.57
C GLN A 69 2.32 14.15 12.29
N TRP A 70 1.82 13.33 11.37
CA TRP A 70 2.55 12.15 10.89
C TRP A 70 3.72 12.56 10.00
N THR A 71 4.90 11.99 10.24
CA THR A 71 6.09 12.17 9.39
C THR A 71 6.54 10.82 8.84
N TRP A 72 6.58 10.69 7.52
CA TRP A 72 7.06 9.50 6.82
C TRP A 72 8.59 9.34 6.99
N GLY A 73 9.03 8.10 7.13
CA GLY A 73 10.42 7.68 7.37
C GLY A 73 10.75 6.43 6.57
N LEU A 74 10.64 6.53 5.23
CA LEU A 74 10.97 5.46 4.31
C LEU A 74 12.48 5.21 4.29
N THR A 75 12.89 3.93 4.33
CA THR A 75 14.30 3.54 4.33
C THR A 75 14.64 2.61 3.17
N TRP A 76 15.87 2.76 2.66
CA TRP A 76 16.35 2.11 1.44
C TRP A 76 17.57 1.24 1.72
N LYS A 77 17.71 0.13 0.99
CA LYS A 77 18.82 -0.83 1.10
C LYS A 77 20.13 -0.26 0.56
N ARG A 78 20.04 0.72 -0.33
CA ARG A 78 21.14 1.44 -0.96
C ARG A 78 20.71 2.87 -1.28
N GLN A 79 21.65 3.69 -1.73
CA GLN A 79 21.34 5.01 -2.28
C GLN A 79 20.44 4.88 -3.52
N LEU A 80 19.54 5.86 -3.65
CA LEU A 80 18.67 6.02 -4.81
C LEU A 80 19.49 6.51 -6.00
N ASN A 81 19.14 6.04 -7.19
CA ASN A 81 19.59 6.68 -8.43
C ASN A 81 18.61 7.80 -8.83
N PRO A 82 18.95 8.66 -9.81
CA PRO A 82 18.10 9.80 -10.18
C PRO A 82 16.66 9.42 -10.56
N ASN A 83 16.46 8.30 -11.25
CA ASN A 83 15.11 7.85 -11.62
C ASN A 83 14.31 7.41 -10.38
N GLU A 84 14.96 6.72 -9.44
CA GLU A 84 14.35 6.31 -8.17
C GLU A 84 14.04 7.53 -7.28
N GLU A 85 14.85 8.58 -7.33
CA GLU A 85 14.57 9.85 -6.64
C GLU A 85 13.33 10.55 -7.21
N GLU A 86 13.15 10.56 -8.54
CA GLU A 86 11.95 11.08 -9.18
C GLU A 86 10.69 10.29 -8.80
N SER A 87 10.80 8.96 -8.77
CA SER A 87 9.73 8.08 -8.29
C SER A 87 9.41 8.35 -6.81
N LEU A 88 10.44 8.56 -5.98
CA LEU A 88 10.25 8.89 -4.57
C LEU A 88 9.50 10.22 -4.42
N HIS A 89 9.88 11.25 -5.18
CA HIS A 89 9.18 12.54 -5.14
C HIS A 89 7.70 12.41 -5.53
N SER A 90 7.40 11.56 -6.51
CA SER A 90 6.03 11.26 -6.92
C SER A 90 5.25 10.54 -5.81
N LEU A 91 5.88 9.58 -5.12
CA LEU A 91 5.31 8.90 -3.96
C LEU A 91 5.08 9.86 -2.79
N GLU A 92 6.05 10.71 -2.47
CA GLU A 92 5.93 11.73 -1.41
C GLU A 92 4.78 12.69 -1.68
N THR A 93 4.60 13.11 -2.93
CA THR A 93 3.50 13.99 -3.33
C THR A 93 2.14 13.40 -2.99
N ILE A 94 1.91 12.11 -3.27
CA ILE A 94 0.63 11.46 -2.93
C ILE A 94 0.50 11.12 -1.43
N LEU A 95 1.61 11.01 -0.71
CA LEU A 95 1.63 10.77 0.73
C LEU A 95 1.35 12.03 1.56
N VAL A 96 1.50 13.23 0.99
CA VAL A 96 1.17 14.50 1.67
C VAL A 96 -0.30 14.57 2.06
N ASP A 97 -1.19 14.01 1.25
CA ASP A 97 -2.64 14.05 1.50
C ASP A 97 -3.10 12.96 2.49
N VAL A 98 -2.20 12.09 2.93
CA VAL A 98 -2.52 10.99 3.86
C VAL A 98 -2.47 11.48 5.30
N HIS A 99 -3.58 11.30 6.00
CA HIS A 99 -3.74 11.65 7.41
C HIS A 99 -4.06 10.41 8.22
N LEU A 100 -3.07 9.91 8.98
CA LEU A 100 -3.32 8.85 9.97
C LEU A 100 -4.13 9.43 11.14
N VAL A 101 -4.82 8.56 11.86
CA VAL A 101 -5.55 8.90 13.08
C VAL A 101 -5.19 7.88 14.15
N ALA A 102 -4.35 8.27 15.11
CA ALA A 102 -3.71 7.37 16.07
C ALA A 102 -4.67 6.49 16.89
N GLU A 103 -5.91 6.95 17.12
CA GLU A 103 -6.92 6.22 17.90
C GLU A 103 -8.05 5.63 17.03
N SER A 104 -7.90 5.64 15.70
CA SER A 104 -8.85 5.03 14.77
C SER A 104 -8.32 3.70 14.27
N HIS A 105 -9.14 2.66 14.29
CA HIS A 105 -8.76 1.39 13.67
C HIS A 105 -8.84 1.49 12.14
N ASP A 106 -7.98 0.72 11.47
CA ASP A 106 -8.05 0.49 10.03
C ASP A 106 -9.37 -0.15 9.60
N ARG A 107 -9.84 0.15 8.38
CA ARG A 107 -11.07 -0.44 7.84
C ARG A 107 -10.82 -1.11 6.50
N TRP A 108 -11.36 -2.31 6.35
CA TRP A 108 -11.28 -3.10 5.12
C TRP A 108 -12.56 -2.90 4.30
N LYS A 109 -12.40 -2.62 3.01
CA LYS A 109 -13.47 -2.43 2.04
C LYS A 109 -13.40 -3.51 0.98
N TRP A 110 -14.55 -4.12 0.70
CA TRP A 110 -14.70 -5.13 -0.34
C TRP A 110 -15.49 -4.52 -1.49
N SER A 111 -14.82 -4.30 -2.61
CA SER A 111 -15.45 -3.90 -3.86
C SER A 111 -15.67 -5.13 -4.72
N LEU A 112 -16.79 -5.80 -4.50
CA LEU A 112 -17.31 -6.73 -5.49
C LEU A 112 -17.66 -5.90 -6.72
N HIS A 113 -16.96 -6.11 -7.84
CA HIS A 113 -17.51 -5.71 -9.11
C HIS A 113 -18.91 -6.36 -9.18
N ASN A 114 -19.95 -5.55 -9.37
CA ASN A 114 -21.30 -6.03 -9.65
C ASN A 114 -21.28 -6.78 -10.99
N SER A 115 -20.71 -7.98 -11.05
CA SER A 115 -21.08 -8.94 -12.08
C SER A 115 -22.47 -9.42 -11.70
N LYS A 116 -23.49 -8.64 -12.10
CA LYS A 116 -24.90 -9.05 -12.14
C LYS A 116 -25.10 -10.12 -13.22
N LEU A 117 -24.30 -11.18 -13.18
CA LEU A 117 -24.40 -12.36 -14.02
C LEU A 117 -24.38 -13.56 -13.08
N PHE A 118 -25.49 -13.71 -12.34
CA PHE A 118 -25.93 -15.02 -11.91
C PHE A 118 -27.15 -15.33 -12.77
N THR A 119 -27.00 -16.34 -13.63
CA THR A 119 -28.00 -16.83 -14.57
C THR A 119 -29.19 -17.46 -13.86
#